data_AF-A0A6M3L215-F1
#
_entry.id   AF-A0A6M3L215-F1
#
_cell.length_a   1.000
_cell.length_b   1.000
_cell.length_c   1.000
_cell.angle_alpha   90.00
_cell.angle_beta   90.00
_cell.angle_gamma   90.00
#
_symmetry.space_group_name_H-M   'P 1'
#
loop_
_entity.id
_entity.type
_entity.pdbx_description
1 polymer ?
#
loop_
_entity_poly.entity_id
_entity_poly.type
_entity_poly.pdbx_seq_one_letter_code
_entity_poly.pdbx_strand_id
1 'polypeptide(L)'
;MVLVPNILVSISGKPKAGKTYLSMSFPAPIKIYSFDLGATYVRTKFPNKEIDIKEFSLPVIESEDAQWAEPIWGELMKEYKTDIESGKYQTVVLDTATVVWQICHQAVTEEKNRKKILEIEYFKPNLLMSSFFTRARLGGVNLVTIQYLAPIYVKSENTGQFGVDGWKRTEGNVDLVLEMESKTIGEGRAARTQMITLVKDNRFDRDLNGQIFVDTTYDELIALLGV
;
A
#
# COMPACT_ATOMS: atom_id res chain seq x y z
N MET A 1 7.36 13.23 -25.41
CA MET A 1 7.06 13.03 -23.97
C MET A 1 5.83 12.16 -23.93
N VAL A 2 6.01 10.86 -23.68
CA VAL A 2 4.90 9.93 -23.55
C VAL A 2 4.24 10.24 -22.21
N LEU A 3 2.95 10.56 -22.23
CA LEU A 3 2.15 10.70 -21.03
C LEU A 3 1.95 9.30 -20.48
N VAL A 4 2.75 8.92 -19.49
CA VAL A 4 2.53 7.68 -18.75
C VAL A 4 1.16 7.79 -18.09
N PRO A 5 0.22 6.88 -18.38
CA PRO A 5 -1.08 6.88 -17.69
C PRO A 5 -0.85 6.68 -16.19
N ASN A 6 -1.71 7.24 -15.35
CA ASN A 6 -1.60 7.09 -13.91
C ASN A 6 -1.55 5.61 -13.51
N ILE A 7 -0.54 5.25 -12.72
CA ILE A 7 -0.19 3.87 -12.40
C ILE A 7 -0.69 3.52 -11.00
N LEU A 8 -1.30 2.35 -10.86
CA LEU A 8 -1.67 1.77 -9.58
C LEU A 8 -0.66 0.69 -9.22
N VAL A 9 -0.06 0.77 -8.02
CA VAL A 9 0.98 -0.15 -7.55
C VAL A 9 0.62 -0.75 -6.20
N SER A 10 0.85 -2.04 -6.05
CA SER A 10 0.91 -2.72 -4.76
C SER A 10 2.36 -3.07 -4.44
N ILE A 11 2.85 -2.60 -3.30
CA ILE A 11 4.20 -2.90 -2.78
C ILE A 11 4.05 -3.73 -1.52
N SER A 12 4.43 -5.00 -1.56
CA SER A 12 4.50 -5.88 -0.40
C SER A 12 5.95 -6.10 0.02
N GLY A 13 6.17 -6.60 1.23
CA GLY A 13 7.51 -6.92 1.71
C GLY A 13 7.66 -6.84 3.22
N LYS A 14 8.76 -7.39 3.73
CA LYS A 14 9.06 -7.39 5.16
C LYS A 14 9.28 -5.96 5.71
N PRO A 15 9.21 -5.74 7.03
CA PRO A 15 9.60 -4.46 7.63
C PRO A 15 11.01 -4.04 7.18
N LYS A 16 11.22 -2.73 7.00
CA LYS A 16 12.50 -2.14 6.57
C LYS A 16 13.00 -2.53 5.17
N ALA A 17 12.15 -3.15 4.34
CA ALA A 17 12.46 -3.46 2.94
C ALA A 17 12.41 -2.25 1.97
N GLY A 18 12.38 -1.01 2.48
CA GLY A 18 12.37 0.19 1.62
C GLY A 18 11.03 0.55 0.97
N LYS A 19 9.92 -0.11 1.31
CA LYS A 19 8.59 0.13 0.71
C LYS A 19 8.14 1.59 0.73
N THR A 20 8.18 2.22 1.91
CA THR A 20 7.85 3.65 2.09
C THR A 20 8.83 4.57 1.36
N TYR A 21 10.09 4.15 1.19
CA TYR A 21 11.05 4.92 0.41
C TYR A 21 10.71 4.87 -1.09
N LEU A 22 10.41 3.69 -1.63
CA LEU A 22 9.98 3.53 -3.01
C LEU A 22 8.69 4.31 -3.27
N SER A 23 7.69 4.28 -2.38
CA SER A 23 6.46 5.06 -2.56
C SER A 23 6.69 6.57 -2.60
N MET A 24 7.64 7.11 -1.82
CA MET A 24 8.02 8.53 -1.87
C MET A 24 8.87 8.91 -3.09
N SER A 25 9.38 7.91 -3.83
CA SER A 25 10.06 8.17 -5.11
C SER A 25 9.10 8.50 -6.25
N PHE A 26 7.79 8.27 -6.09
CA PHE A 26 6.75 8.62 -7.07
C PHE A 26 6.62 10.13 -7.32
N PRO A 27 5.93 10.54 -8.40
CA PRO A 27 5.76 11.96 -8.73
C PRO A 27 5.05 12.76 -7.63
N ALA A 28 5.53 13.98 -7.38
CA ALA A 28 4.94 14.91 -6.40
C ALA A 28 3.95 15.88 -7.09
N PRO A 29 2.94 16.44 -6.40
CA PRO A 29 2.70 16.35 -4.95
C PRO A 29 2.20 14.98 -4.48
N ILE A 30 2.69 14.52 -3.32
CA ILE A 30 2.35 13.20 -2.73
C ILE A 30 1.49 13.40 -1.47
N LYS A 31 0.35 12.71 -1.39
CA LYS A 31 -0.41 12.52 -0.14
C LYS A 31 -0.15 11.12 0.41
N ILE A 32 0.19 11.01 1.69
CA ILE A 32 0.37 9.73 2.37
C ILE A 32 -0.62 9.63 3.53
N TYR A 33 -1.44 8.59 3.53
CA TYR A 33 -2.22 8.19 4.69
C TYR A 33 -1.44 7.11 5.43
N SER A 34 -0.80 7.52 6.52
CA SER A 34 0.13 6.70 7.29
C SER A 34 -0.54 6.17 8.55
N PHE A 35 -0.40 4.87 8.79
CA PHE A 35 -0.90 4.12 9.94
C PHE A 35 0.26 3.50 10.72
N ASP A 36 1.48 3.61 10.19
CA ASP A 36 2.73 3.31 10.85
C ASP A 36 3.59 4.59 10.86
N LEU A 37 3.91 5.14 12.03
CA LEU A 37 4.60 6.43 12.23
C LEU A 37 5.99 6.58 11.55
N GLY A 38 6.39 5.62 10.71
CA GLY A 38 7.64 5.60 9.96
C GLY A 38 7.68 6.54 8.76
N ALA A 39 6.54 6.93 8.16
CA ALA A 39 6.54 7.78 6.96
C ALA A 39 7.21 9.14 7.22
N THR A 40 6.95 9.74 8.37
CA THR A 40 7.56 11.03 8.78
C THR A 40 9.10 10.98 8.78
N TYR A 41 9.70 9.87 9.19
CA TYR A 41 11.16 9.71 9.17
C TYR A 41 11.71 9.59 7.75
N VAL A 42 11.05 8.80 6.89
CA VAL A 42 11.48 8.57 5.51
C VAL A 42 11.38 9.85 4.67
N ARG A 43 10.39 10.70 4.95
CA ARG A 43 10.21 12.02 4.31
C ARG A 43 11.48 12.88 4.33
N THR A 44 12.28 12.80 5.40
CA THR A 44 13.53 13.59 5.54
C THR A 44 14.54 13.31 4.43
N LYS A 45 14.42 12.16 3.75
CA LYS A 45 15.26 11.78 2.60
C LYS A 45 14.82 12.40 1.27
N PHE A 46 13.66 13.06 1.24
CA PHE A 46 13.08 13.69 0.05
C PHE A 46 12.81 15.20 0.29
N PRO A 47 13.84 16.01 0.62
CA PRO A 47 13.65 17.41 1.02
C PRO A 47 13.06 18.30 -0.10
N ASN A 48 13.22 17.89 -1.36
CA ASN A 48 12.80 18.65 -2.53
C ASN A 48 11.42 18.23 -3.07
N LYS A 49 10.70 17.34 -2.38
CA LYS A 49 9.36 16.90 -2.79
C LYS A 49 8.28 17.46 -1.87
N GLU A 50 7.18 17.91 -2.46
CA GLU A 50 5.96 18.21 -1.72
C GLU A 50 5.31 16.89 -1.29
N ILE A 51 5.41 16.57 0.00
CA ILE A 51 4.87 15.35 0.60
C ILE A 51 4.04 15.75 1.83
N ASP A 52 2.74 15.53 1.74
CA ASP A 52 1.78 15.75 2.82
C ASP A 52 1.46 14.40 3.48
N ILE A 53 1.77 14.28 4.77
CA ILE A 53 1.55 13.05 5.55
C ILE A 53 0.41 13.30 6.53
N LYS A 54 -0.62 12.46 6.44
CA LYS A 54 -1.69 12.36 7.44
C LYS A 54 -1.47 11.08 8.24
N GLU A 55 -1.12 11.24 9.51
CA GLU A 55 -0.96 10.14 10.45
C GLU A 55 -2.32 9.77 11.06
N PHE A 56 -2.69 8.49 11.00
CA PHE A 56 -3.82 7.91 11.69
C PHE A 56 -3.31 7.06 12.84
N SER A 57 -3.62 7.47 14.07
CA SER A 57 -3.27 6.71 15.27
C SER A 57 -4.35 5.67 15.56
N LEU A 58 -3.97 4.39 15.56
CA LEU A 58 -4.86 3.34 16.04
C LEU A 58 -4.91 3.39 17.57
N PRO A 59 -6.10 3.35 18.19
CA PRO A 59 -6.21 3.35 19.64
C PRO A 59 -5.73 2.01 20.22
N VAL A 60 -5.30 2.05 21.49
CA VAL A 60 -5.08 0.83 22.27
C VAL A 60 -6.45 0.24 22.58
N ILE A 61 -6.68 -0.99 22.12
CA ILE A 61 -7.96 -1.68 22.29
C ILE A 61 -7.87 -2.56 23.55
N GLU A 62 -8.58 -2.19 24.60
CA GLU A 62 -8.64 -2.94 25.86
C GLU A 62 -9.82 -3.95 25.91
N SER A 63 -10.78 -3.81 25.00
CA SER A 63 -11.97 -4.66 24.91
C SER A 63 -12.29 -5.02 23.46
N GLU A 64 -12.71 -6.27 23.24
CA GLU A 64 -13.20 -6.73 21.93
C GLU A 64 -14.44 -5.95 21.44
N ASP A 65 -15.19 -5.32 22.36
CA ASP A 65 -16.41 -4.58 22.06
C ASP A 65 -16.17 -3.07 21.83
N ALA A 66 -14.91 -2.61 21.87
CA ALA A 66 -14.58 -1.22 21.64
C ALA A 66 -14.92 -0.80 20.20
N GLN A 67 -15.69 0.28 20.05
CA GLN A 67 -15.94 0.92 18.76
C GLN A 67 -14.85 1.95 18.49
N TRP A 68 -14.02 1.70 17.50
CA TRP A 68 -12.87 2.54 17.19
C TRP A 68 -12.65 2.73 15.69
N ALA A 69 -13.09 1.79 14.87
CA ALA A 69 -12.77 1.79 13.45
C ALA A 69 -13.68 2.71 12.63
N GLU A 70 -14.97 2.82 12.98
CA GLU A 70 -15.93 3.68 12.29
C GLU A 70 -15.45 5.16 12.14
N PRO A 71 -15.03 5.87 13.21
CA PRO A 71 -14.61 7.26 13.07
C PRO A 71 -13.36 7.41 12.19
N ILE A 72 -12.38 6.51 12.33
CA ILE A 72 -11.15 6.51 11.53
C ILE A 72 -11.47 6.24 10.06
N TRP A 73 -12.34 5.26 9.80
CA TRP A 73 -12.80 4.93 8.46
C TRP A 73 -13.52 6.10 7.79
N GLY A 74 -14.43 6.75 8.51
CA GLY A 74 -15.18 7.91 8.03
C GLY A 74 -14.26 9.08 7.66
N GLU A 75 -13.28 9.39 8.52
CA GLU A 75 -12.29 10.42 8.27
C GLU A 75 -11.41 10.09 7.06
N LEU A 76 -10.85 8.86 7.01
CA LEU A 76 -10.03 8.39 5.89
C LEU A 76 -10.77 8.51 4.56
N MET A 77 -12.00 8.00 4.48
CA MET A 77 -12.77 8.04 3.23
C MET A 77 -13.14 9.45 2.81
N LYS A 78 -13.45 10.33 3.77
CA LYS A 78 -13.75 11.74 3.50
C LYS A 78 -12.52 12.46 2.96
N GLU A 79 -11.37 12.33 3.63
CA GLU A 79 -10.11 12.94 3.18
C GLU A 79 -9.66 12.37 1.84
N TYR A 80 -9.66 11.04 1.68
CA TYR A 80 -9.28 10.36 0.44
C TYR A 80 -10.11 10.85 -0.74
N LYS A 81 -11.44 10.91 -0.57
CA LYS A 81 -12.33 11.44 -1.60
C LYS A 81 -11.98 12.89 -1.95
N THR A 82 -11.80 13.74 -0.94
CA THR A 82 -11.51 15.17 -1.12
C THR A 82 -10.18 15.37 -1.83
N ASP A 83 -9.14 14.64 -1.43
CA ASP A 83 -7.80 14.77 -1.96
C ASP A 83 -7.74 14.31 -3.43
N ILE A 84 -8.44 13.22 -3.79
CA ILE A 84 -8.57 12.77 -5.19
C ILE A 84 -9.38 13.77 -6.03
N GLU A 85 -10.54 14.24 -5.54
CA GLU A 85 -11.42 15.14 -6.30
C GLU A 85 -10.84 16.56 -6.47
N SER A 86 -9.93 16.97 -5.58
CA SER A 86 -9.25 18.26 -5.67
C SER A 86 -8.28 18.36 -6.84
N GLY A 87 -7.76 17.23 -7.33
CA GLY A 87 -6.68 17.19 -8.32
C GLY A 87 -5.34 17.75 -7.83
N LYS A 88 -5.19 18.02 -6.52
CA LYS A 88 -3.95 18.59 -5.95
C LYS A 88 -2.76 17.62 -6.07
N TYR A 89 -2.98 16.34 -5.79
CA TYR A 89 -1.92 15.36 -5.67
C TYR A 89 -1.77 14.53 -6.94
N GLN A 90 -0.52 14.31 -7.34
CA GLN A 90 -0.19 13.39 -8.45
C GLN A 90 -0.06 11.95 -7.96
N THR A 91 0.24 11.75 -6.68
CA THR A 91 0.33 10.43 -6.06
C THR A 91 -0.34 10.40 -4.71
N VAL A 92 -1.10 9.33 -4.45
CA VAL A 92 -1.64 9.00 -3.13
C VAL A 92 -1.08 7.66 -2.66
N VAL A 93 -0.67 7.59 -1.41
CA VAL A 93 -0.10 6.40 -0.77
C VAL A 93 -0.96 5.96 0.41
N LEU A 94 -1.26 4.67 0.50
CA LEU A 94 -1.87 4.02 1.66
C LEU A 94 -0.78 3.20 2.39
N ASP A 95 -0.24 3.72 3.51
CA ASP A 95 0.88 3.13 4.26
C ASP A 95 0.44 2.73 5.69
N THR A 96 -0.03 1.53 5.99
CA THR A 96 -0.18 0.39 5.09
C THR A 96 -1.65 0.14 4.75
N ALA A 97 -1.89 -0.23 3.50
CA ALA A 97 -3.20 -0.68 3.03
C ALA A 97 -3.68 -1.97 3.72
N THR A 98 -2.78 -2.72 4.36
CA THR A 98 -3.15 -3.83 5.26
C THR A 98 -3.96 -3.32 6.46
N VAL A 99 -3.52 -2.23 7.09
CA VAL A 99 -4.25 -1.60 8.20
C VAL A 99 -5.56 -0.97 7.70
N VAL A 100 -5.56 -0.35 6.52
CA VAL A 100 -6.80 0.17 5.90
C VAL A 100 -7.86 -0.92 5.76
N TRP A 101 -7.47 -2.13 5.35
CA TRP A 101 -8.39 -3.27 5.27
C TRP A 101 -8.95 -3.66 6.64
N GLN A 102 -8.11 -3.70 7.68
CA GLN A 102 -8.54 -4.00 9.04
C GLN A 102 -9.54 -2.96 9.57
N ILE A 103 -9.26 -1.66 9.36
CA ILE A 103 -10.17 -0.56 9.71
C ILE A 103 -11.50 -0.70 8.98
N CYS A 104 -11.48 -0.90 7.66
CA CYS A 104 -12.70 -1.07 6.85
C CYS A 104 -13.56 -2.25 7.35
N HIS A 105 -12.91 -3.39 7.60
CA HIS A 105 -13.56 -4.60 8.05
C HIS A 105 -14.17 -4.44 9.44
N GLN A 106 -13.43 -3.84 10.37
CA GLN A 106 -13.88 -3.56 11.72
C GLN A 106 -15.01 -2.52 11.73
N ALA A 107 -14.93 -1.45 10.94
CA ALA A 107 -15.99 -0.43 10.86
C ALA A 107 -17.33 -1.02 10.39
N VAL A 108 -17.32 -1.92 9.39
CA VAL A 108 -18.54 -2.61 8.95
C VAL A 108 -19.07 -3.57 10.02
N THR A 109 -18.18 -4.14 10.82
CA THR A 109 -18.54 -5.04 11.94
C THR A 109 -19.18 -4.25 13.09
N GLU A 110 -18.62 -3.08 13.42
CA GLU A 110 -19.13 -2.13 14.42
C GLU A 110 -20.51 -1.60 14.04
N GLU A 111 -20.74 -1.22 12.77
CA GLU A 111 -22.05 -0.77 12.27
C GLU A 111 -23.17 -1.80 12.51
N LYS A 112 -22.81 -3.09 12.55
CA LYS A 112 -23.74 -4.20 12.79
C LYS A 112 -23.88 -4.57 14.26
N ASN A 113 -23.14 -3.92 15.17
CA ASN A 113 -23.03 -4.28 16.59
C ASN A 113 -22.71 -5.77 16.80
N ARG A 114 -21.70 -6.28 16.08
CA ARG A 114 -21.25 -7.68 16.16
C ARG A 114 -19.76 -7.76 16.43
N LYS A 115 -19.29 -8.93 16.86
CA LYS A 115 -17.86 -9.23 17.02
C LYS A 115 -17.17 -9.71 15.75
N LYS A 116 -17.94 -10.23 14.78
CA LYS A 116 -17.43 -10.82 13.54
C LYS A 116 -18.39 -10.57 12.39
N ILE A 117 -17.85 -10.30 11.21
CA ILE A 117 -18.60 -10.24 9.96
C ILE A 117 -18.86 -11.67 9.44
N LEU A 118 -20.05 -11.93 8.90
CA LEU A 118 -20.35 -13.19 8.22
C LEU A 118 -19.72 -13.22 6.82
N GLU A 119 -19.43 -14.40 6.28
CA GLU A 119 -18.82 -14.54 4.94
C GLU A 119 -19.63 -13.84 3.84
N ILE A 120 -20.96 -13.96 3.89
CA ILE A 120 -21.87 -13.29 2.94
C ILE A 120 -21.82 -11.76 3.03
N GLU A 121 -21.40 -11.22 4.17
CA GLU A 121 -21.37 -9.78 4.45
C GLU A 121 -20.07 -9.12 3.95
N TYR A 122 -19.07 -9.89 3.50
CA TYR A 122 -17.83 -9.35 2.91
C TYR A 122 -18.07 -8.54 1.63
N PHE A 123 -19.26 -8.61 1.03
CA PHE A 123 -19.60 -7.78 -0.13
C PHE A 123 -19.38 -6.29 0.13
N LYS A 124 -19.86 -5.77 1.27
CA LYS A 124 -19.74 -4.35 1.62
C LYS A 124 -18.29 -3.89 1.79
N PRO A 125 -17.45 -4.49 2.66
CA PRO A 125 -16.07 -4.05 2.82
C PRO A 125 -15.24 -4.28 1.53
N ASN A 126 -15.54 -5.31 0.74
CA ASN A 126 -14.90 -5.49 -0.57
C ASN A 126 -15.23 -4.33 -1.53
N LEU A 127 -16.49 -3.90 -1.59
CA LEU A 127 -16.89 -2.77 -2.44
C LEU A 127 -16.24 -1.46 -1.98
N LEU A 128 -16.17 -1.25 -0.67
CA LEU A 128 -15.49 -0.11 -0.06
C LEU A 128 -13.99 -0.09 -0.39
N MET A 129 -13.29 -1.22 -0.28
CA MET A 129 -11.88 -1.31 -0.67
C MET A 129 -11.67 -1.10 -2.17
N SER A 130 -12.50 -1.70 -3.03
CA SER A 130 -12.45 -1.45 -4.48
C SER A 130 -12.57 0.03 -4.82
N SER A 131 -13.30 0.80 -4.00
CA SER A 131 -13.55 2.21 -4.27
C SER A 131 -12.29 3.08 -4.23
N PHE A 132 -11.25 2.71 -3.47
CA PHE A 132 -9.95 3.40 -3.50
C PHE A 132 -9.34 3.34 -4.91
N PHE A 133 -9.21 2.13 -5.46
CA PHE A 133 -8.62 1.90 -6.78
C PHE A 133 -9.44 2.57 -7.89
N THR A 134 -10.76 2.42 -7.84
CA THR A 134 -11.66 3.05 -8.83
C THR A 134 -11.56 4.57 -8.78
N ARG A 135 -11.54 5.17 -7.58
CA ARG A 135 -11.43 6.62 -7.42
C ARG A 135 -10.08 7.15 -7.89
N ALA A 136 -8.97 6.51 -7.53
CA ALA A 136 -7.64 6.91 -8.02
C ALA A 136 -7.58 6.88 -9.56
N ARG A 137 -8.10 5.80 -10.16
CA ARG A 137 -8.13 5.65 -11.64
C ARG A 137 -8.99 6.73 -12.29
N LEU A 138 -10.18 7.01 -11.74
CA LEU A 138 -11.08 8.04 -12.27
C LEU A 138 -10.55 9.46 -12.06
N GLY A 139 -9.90 9.71 -10.92
CA GLY A 139 -9.26 10.99 -10.62
C GLY A 139 -7.96 11.22 -11.39
N GLY A 140 -7.44 10.20 -12.07
CA GLY A 140 -6.18 10.29 -12.78
C GLY A 140 -5.01 10.56 -11.83
N VAL A 141 -4.94 9.79 -10.73
CA VAL A 141 -3.89 9.91 -9.71
C VAL A 141 -3.17 8.57 -9.57
N ASN A 142 -1.84 8.59 -9.40
CA ASN A 142 -1.12 7.37 -9.06
C ASN A 142 -1.54 6.89 -7.66
N LEU A 143 -1.79 5.59 -7.51
CA LEU A 143 -2.09 5.01 -6.20
C LEU A 143 -1.03 3.99 -5.83
N VAL A 144 -0.37 4.18 -4.69
CA VAL A 144 0.56 3.22 -4.12
C VAL A 144 -0.05 2.62 -2.87
N THR A 145 -0.15 1.30 -2.82
CA THR A 145 -0.61 0.57 -1.63
C THR A 145 0.56 -0.19 -1.04
N ILE A 146 0.88 0.07 0.23
CA ILE A 146 1.92 -0.68 0.95
C ILE A 146 1.24 -1.79 1.74
N GLN A 147 1.76 -3.01 1.62
CA GLN A 147 1.17 -4.21 2.21
C GLN A 147 2.18 -4.91 3.14
N TYR A 148 1.67 -5.44 4.24
CA TYR A 148 2.37 -6.46 5.02
C TYR A 148 2.19 -7.84 4.39
N LEU A 149 3.14 -8.71 4.69
CA LEU A 149 3.10 -10.12 4.30
C LEU A 149 2.73 -10.97 5.51
N ALA A 150 1.83 -11.92 5.31
CA ALA A 150 1.47 -12.95 6.28
C ALA A 150 1.73 -14.34 5.70
N PRO A 151 2.10 -15.32 6.55
CA PRO A 151 2.20 -16.71 6.13
C PRO A 151 0.84 -17.24 5.65
N ILE A 152 0.86 -18.01 4.56
CA ILE A 152 -0.32 -18.68 4.02
C ILE A 152 -0.47 -20.03 4.72
N TYR A 153 -1.66 -20.29 5.25
CA TYR A 153 -2.00 -21.57 5.86
C TYR A 153 -3.00 -22.33 4.98
N VAL A 154 -2.78 -23.64 4.81
CA VAL A 154 -3.71 -24.56 4.17
C VAL A 154 -4.00 -25.69 5.15
N LYS A 155 -5.27 -25.87 5.54
CA LYS A 155 -5.68 -26.85 6.56
C LYS A 155 -4.88 -26.70 7.87
N SER A 156 -4.65 -25.46 8.30
CA SER A 156 -3.87 -25.09 9.49
C SER A 156 -2.36 -25.39 9.43
N GLU A 157 -1.86 -25.89 8.31
CA GLU A 157 -0.42 -26.08 8.08
C GLU A 157 0.16 -24.87 7.35
N ASN A 158 1.31 -24.39 7.83
CA ASN A 158 2.04 -23.31 7.16
C ASN A 158 2.62 -23.84 5.85
N THR A 159 2.31 -23.20 4.73
CA THR A 159 2.80 -23.61 3.40
C THR A 159 4.25 -23.20 3.14
N GLY A 160 4.82 -22.37 4.02
CA GLY A 160 6.10 -21.69 3.81
C GLY A 160 6.02 -20.50 2.84
N GLN A 161 4.84 -20.26 2.25
CA GLN A 161 4.60 -19.14 1.35
C GLN A 161 4.05 -17.95 2.12
N PHE A 162 4.35 -16.75 1.62
CA PHE A 162 3.83 -15.49 2.16
C PHE A 162 2.90 -14.85 1.13
N GLY A 163 1.82 -14.25 1.62
CA GLY A 163 0.88 -13.49 0.81
C GLY A 163 0.57 -12.15 1.47
N VAL A 164 -0.12 -11.27 0.74
CA VAL A 164 -0.60 -10.00 1.28
C VAL A 164 -1.55 -10.27 2.46
N ASP A 165 -1.27 -9.65 3.61
CA ASP A 165 -2.09 -9.74 4.82
C ASP A 165 -3.32 -8.81 4.77
N GLY A 166 -3.32 -7.86 3.84
CA GLY A 166 -4.44 -6.96 3.58
C GLY A 166 -5.55 -7.56 2.73
N TRP A 167 -6.24 -6.69 1.99
CA TRP A 167 -7.33 -7.10 1.13
C TRP A 167 -6.83 -7.95 -0.06
N LYS A 168 -7.21 -9.24 -0.09
CA LYS A 168 -6.75 -10.24 -1.07
C LYS A 168 -6.93 -9.86 -2.55
N ARG A 169 -7.85 -8.93 -2.86
CA ARG A 169 -8.10 -8.49 -4.24
C ARG A 169 -7.20 -7.33 -4.67
N THR A 170 -6.34 -6.81 -3.79
CA THR A 170 -5.45 -5.69 -4.10
C THR A 170 -4.61 -5.97 -5.34
N GLU A 171 -3.93 -7.11 -5.40
CA GLU A 171 -3.04 -7.49 -6.51
C GLU A 171 -3.79 -7.49 -7.87
N GLY A 172 -5.06 -7.90 -7.91
CA GLY A 172 -5.87 -7.88 -9.14
C GLY A 172 -6.42 -6.50 -9.54
N ASN A 173 -6.36 -5.49 -8.66
CA ASN A 173 -6.89 -4.15 -8.92
C ASN A 173 -5.82 -3.14 -9.35
N VAL A 174 -4.55 -3.46 -9.13
CA VAL A 174 -3.39 -2.63 -9.49
C VAL A 174 -2.87 -2.97 -10.88
N ASP A 175 -1.96 -2.13 -11.39
CA ASP A 175 -1.27 -2.35 -12.67
C ASP A 175 0.09 -3.03 -12.46
N LEU A 176 0.72 -2.81 -11.30
CA LEU A 176 1.97 -3.45 -10.89
C LEU A 176 1.87 -4.03 -9.48
N VAL A 177 2.38 -5.25 -9.33
CA VAL A 177 2.57 -5.91 -8.04
C VAL A 177 4.06 -6.10 -7.81
N LEU A 178 4.59 -5.42 -6.79
CA LEU A 178 5.98 -5.44 -6.40
C LEU A 178 6.13 -6.11 -5.04
N GLU A 179 7.14 -6.95 -4.88
CA GLU A 179 7.57 -7.48 -3.59
C GLU A 179 9.00 -7.03 -3.30
N MET A 180 9.21 -6.47 -2.11
CA MET A 180 10.49 -5.91 -1.72
C MET A 180 11.13 -6.65 -0.55
N GLU A 181 12.45 -6.81 -0.61
CA GLU A 181 13.28 -7.27 0.48
C GLU A 181 14.53 -6.38 0.67
N SER A 182 15.10 -6.39 1.87
CA SER A 182 16.39 -5.75 2.13
C SER A 182 17.48 -6.80 2.26
N LYS A 183 18.57 -6.66 1.52
CA LYS A 183 19.73 -7.56 1.57
C LYS A 183 20.99 -6.79 1.95
N THR A 184 21.69 -7.25 2.98
CA THR A 184 23.01 -6.71 3.31
C THR A 184 24.05 -7.36 2.41
N ILE A 185 24.83 -6.54 1.71
CA ILE A 185 25.92 -6.97 0.83
C ILE A 185 27.24 -6.43 1.37
N GLY A 186 28.27 -7.29 1.36
CA GLY A 186 29.59 -6.99 1.89
C GLY A 186 29.77 -7.47 3.34
N GLU A 187 30.99 -7.35 3.83
CA GLU A 187 31.39 -7.80 5.18
C GLU A 187 31.96 -6.63 6.00
N GLY A 188 31.76 -6.71 7.33
CA GLY A 188 32.32 -5.74 8.27
C GLY A 188 31.86 -4.30 8.01
N ARG A 189 32.80 -3.35 8.02
CA ARG A 189 32.52 -1.90 7.89
C ARG A 189 32.10 -1.48 6.47
N ALA A 190 32.28 -2.35 5.47
CA ALA A 190 31.87 -2.10 4.09
C ALA A 190 30.46 -2.65 3.77
N ALA A 191 29.81 -3.30 4.75
CA ALA A 191 28.46 -3.83 4.58
C ALA A 191 27.46 -2.69 4.26
N ARG A 192 26.74 -2.82 3.15
CA ARG A 192 25.67 -1.90 2.74
C ARG A 192 24.36 -2.66 2.57
N THR A 193 23.25 -2.03 2.91
CA THR A 193 21.92 -2.57 2.65
C THR A 193 21.48 -2.17 1.24
N GLN A 194 21.14 -3.15 0.43
CA GLN A 194 20.47 -2.98 -0.85
C GLN A 194 19.00 -3.34 -0.71
N MET A 195 18.15 -2.58 -1.39
CA MET A 195 16.74 -2.91 -1.54
C MET A 195 16.57 -3.71 -2.83
N ILE A 196 15.90 -4.84 -2.76
CA ILE A 196 15.64 -5.70 -3.89
C ILE A 196 14.14 -5.63 -4.17
N THR A 197 13.77 -5.35 -5.42
CA THR A 197 12.38 -5.26 -5.88
C THR A 197 12.14 -6.36 -6.90
N LEU A 198 11.23 -7.28 -6.58
CA LEU A 198 10.72 -8.31 -7.49
C LEU A 198 9.41 -7.83 -8.11
N VAL A 199 9.30 -7.86 -9.45
CA VAL A 199 8.02 -7.64 -10.14
C VAL A 199 7.25 -8.96 -10.14
N LYS A 200 6.21 -9.06 -9.32
CA LYS A 200 5.36 -10.27 -9.24
C LYS A 200 4.34 -10.34 -10.37
N ASP A 201 3.74 -9.19 -10.70
CA ASP A 201 2.77 -9.08 -11.77
C ASP A 201 2.81 -7.68 -12.39
N ASN A 202 2.56 -7.63 -13.69
CA ASN A 202 2.60 -6.43 -14.50
C ASN A 202 1.54 -6.52 -15.61
N ARG A 203 0.63 -5.55 -15.59
CA ARG A 203 -0.47 -5.46 -16.55
C ARG A 203 -0.01 -5.03 -17.95
N PHE A 204 1.07 -4.26 -18.05
CA PHE A 204 1.54 -3.67 -19.30
C PHE A 204 2.47 -4.61 -20.07
N ASP A 205 3.36 -5.30 -19.35
CA ASP A 205 4.31 -6.23 -19.94
C ASP A 205 4.54 -7.43 -19.01
N ARG A 206 4.07 -8.61 -19.44
CA ARG A 206 4.19 -9.85 -18.68
C ARG A 206 5.61 -10.43 -18.70
N ASP A 207 6.46 -10.02 -19.64
CA ASP A 207 7.85 -10.49 -19.71
C ASP A 207 8.71 -9.88 -18.59
N LEU A 208 8.20 -8.83 -17.92
CA LEU A 208 8.79 -8.27 -16.71
C LEU A 208 8.45 -9.06 -15.45
N ASN A 209 7.48 -9.98 -15.48
CA ASN A 209 7.14 -10.79 -14.32
C ASN A 209 8.30 -11.71 -13.93
N GLY A 210 8.69 -11.68 -12.65
CA GLY A 210 9.84 -12.41 -12.12
C GLY A 210 11.16 -11.65 -12.20
N GLN A 211 11.20 -10.48 -12.83
CA GLN A 211 12.43 -9.67 -12.89
C GLN A 211 12.74 -9.02 -11.55
N ILE A 212 14.04 -8.90 -11.27
CA ILE A 212 14.59 -8.36 -10.03
C ILE A 212 15.37 -7.09 -10.32
N PHE A 213 15.09 -6.07 -9.52
CA PHE A 213 15.73 -4.78 -9.57
C PHE A 213 16.36 -4.44 -8.22
N VAL A 214 17.38 -3.60 -8.23
CA VAL A 214 18.14 -3.22 -7.04
C VAL A 214 18.07 -1.71 -6.85
N ASP A 215 17.77 -1.28 -5.62
CA ASP A 215 17.66 0.12 -5.20
C ASP A 215 16.70 0.95 -6.08
N THR A 216 15.63 0.30 -6.54
CA THR A 216 14.67 0.82 -7.52
C THR A 216 13.98 2.11 -7.09
N THR A 217 13.80 3.01 -8.05
CA THR A 217 13.01 4.25 -7.96
C THR A 217 11.83 4.23 -8.93
N TYR A 218 10.91 5.19 -8.81
CA TYR A 218 9.80 5.35 -9.75
C TYR A 218 10.29 5.54 -11.20
N ASP A 219 11.30 6.38 -11.43
CA ASP A 219 11.76 6.68 -12.80
C ASP A 219 12.34 5.42 -13.47
N GLU A 220 13.09 4.62 -12.72
CA GLU A 220 13.58 3.32 -13.19
C GLU A 220 12.42 2.34 -13.44
N LEU A 221 11.42 2.32 -12.56
CA LEU A 221 10.24 1.48 -12.72
C LEU A 221 9.49 1.84 -14.00
N ILE A 222 9.30 3.13 -14.30
CA ILE A 222 8.63 3.58 -15.52
C ILE A 222 9.47 3.29 -16.77
N ALA A 223 10.77 3.54 -16.73
CA ALA A 223 11.66 3.25 -17.85
C ALA A 223 11.59 1.77 -18.28
N LEU A 224 11.37 0.86 -17.31
CA LEU A 224 11.20 -0.57 -17.57
C LEU A 224 9.89 -0.90 -18.30
N LEU A 225 8.82 -0.15 -18.04
CA LEU A 225 7.53 -0.37 -18.69
C LEU A 225 7.53 0.06 -20.17
N GLY A 226 8.61 0.66 -20.66
CA GLY A 226 8.72 1.16 -22.03
C GLY A 226 7.77 2.34 -22.31
N VAL A 227 7.37 3.06 -21.24
CA VAL A 227 6.46 4.21 -21.30
C VAL A 227 7.22 5.50 -21.07
#